data_AF-A0A149U8F2-F1
#
_entry.id   AF-A0A149U8F2-F1
#
_cell.length_a   1.000
_cell.length_b   1.000
_cell.length_c   1.000
_cell.angle_alpha   90.00
_cell.angle_beta   90.00
_cell.angle_gamma   90.00
#
_symmetry.space_group_name_H-M   'P 1'
#
loop_
_entity.id
_entity.type
_entity.pdbx_description
1 polymer ?
#
loop_
_entity_poly.entity_id
_entity_poly.type
_entity_poly.pdbx_seq_one_letter_code
_entity_poly.pdbx_strand_id
1 'polypeptide(L)'
;IIDAPLYSKNTDTIVVRCIWNDDLDSGRFISKRTAIGLMLDHEIPHWHRSEVAETWERMSGYLLGHPHGARSSLFVSQETGMAMKKVWTVLSESGVFGPFLENTMRKQS
;
A
#
# COMPACT_ATOMS: atom_id res chain seq x y z
N ILE A 1 21.42 -3.32 -22.93
CA ILE A 1 21.82 -1.90 -22.74
C ILE A 1 20.84 -1.10 -23.58
N ILE A 2 20.25 -0.03 -23.03
CA ILE A 2 19.28 0.81 -23.74
C ILE A 2 20.06 2.02 -24.26
N ASP A 3 20.07 2.24 -25.58
CA ASP A 3 20.90 3.26 -26.25
C ASP A 3 20.27 4.66 -26.28
N ALA A 4 19.10 4.83 -25.65
CA ALA A 4 18.40 6.11 -25.60
C ALA A 4 17.96 6.44 -24.16
N PRO A 5 18.01 7.72 -23.75
CA PRO A 5 17.46 8.15 -22.48
C PRO A 5 15.94 7.89 -22.43
N LEU A 6 15.45 7.35 -21.32
CA LEU A 6 14.03 7.06 -21.08
C LEU A 6 13.16 8.32 -20.91
N TYR A 7 13.72 9.50 -21.16
CA TYR A 7 13.07 10.79 -20.96
C TYR A 7 12.96 11.53 -22.30
N SER A 8 11.82 12.17 -22.55
CA SER A 8 11.61 12.99 -23.75
C SER A 8 12.34 14.34 -23.60
N LYS A 9 12.88 14.87 -24.71
CA LYS A 9 13.65 16.13 -24.71
C LYS A 9 12.86 17.36 -24.22
N ASN A 10 11.53 17.28 -24.23
CA ASN A 10 10.62 18.35 -23.77
C ASN A 10 10.00 18.01 -22.41
N THR A 11 10.71 17.30 -21.52
CA THR A 11 10.25 17.01 -20.17
C THR A 11 11.09 17.73 -19.14
N ASP A 12 10.43 18.42 -18.22
CA ASP A 12 11.08 18.96 -17.03
C ASP A 12 11.27 17.83 -16.02
N THR A 13 12.51 17.56 -15.66
CA THR A 13 12.82 16.53 -14.66
C THR A 13 12.54 17.10 -13.27
N ILE A 14 11.51 16.57 -12.61
CA ILE A 14 11.21 16.87 -11.21
C ILE A 14 11.82 15.77 -10.34
N VAL A 15 12.74 16.15 -9.45
CA VAL A 15 13.29 15.23 -8.46
C VAL A 15 12.37 15.22 -7.24
N VAL A 16 11.65 14.12 -7.05
CA VAL A 16 10.89 13.88 -5.83
C VAL A 16 11.80 13.20 -4.82
N ARG A 17 12.00 13.83 -3.66
CA ARG A 17 12.74 13.24 -2.54
C ARG A 17 11.75 12.92 -1.43
N CYS A 18 11.64 11.65 -1.10
CA CYS A 18 10.97 11.24 0.12
C CYS A 18 11.96 11.36 1.28
N ILE A 19 11.60 12.13 2.30
CA ILE A 19 12.40 12.27 3.52
C ILE A 19 11.79 11.32 4.55
N TRP A 20 12.41 10.15 4.68
CA TRP A 20 12.05 9.18 5.70
C TRP A 20 13.00 9.28 6.88
N ASN A 21 12.51 8.96 8.08
CA ASN A 21 13.34 8.95 9.30
C ASN A 21 14.30 7.75 9.35
N ASP A 22 13.97 6.68 8.62
CA ASP A 22 14.76 5.45 8.54
C ASP A 22 15.41 5.30 7.15
N ASP A 23 16.55 4.61 7.11
CA ASP A 23 17.18 4.19 5.85
C ASP A 23 16.32 3.17 5.09
N LEU A 24 16.60 3.03 3.79
CA LEU A 24 16.00 1.98 2.96
C LEU A 24 16.60 0.60 3.32
N ASP A 25 15.76 -0.43 3.27
CA ASP A 25 16.17 -1.83 3.44
C ASP A 25 17.09 -2.29 2.28
N SER A 26 17.73 -3.45 2.48
CA SER A 26 18.53 -4.11 1.45
C SER A 26 17.76 -4.21 0.13
N GLY A 27 18.37 -3.78 -0.98
CA GLY A 27 17.70 -3.71 -2.29
C GLY A 27 17.01 -2.37 -2.57
N ARG A 28 17.19 -1.36 -1.71
CA ARG A 28 16.58 -0.01 -1.83
C ARG A 28 15.06 -0.03 -1.70
N PHE A 29 14.53 -0.94 -0.90
CA PHE A 29 13.11 -0.99 -0.56
C PHE A 29 12.80 -0.11 0.65
N ILE A 30 11.57 0.38 0.74
CA ILE A 30 11.06 1.06 1.94
C ILE A 30 11.07 0.06 3.09
N SER A 31 11.58 0.50 4.24
CA SER A 31 11.68 -0.35 5.41
C SER A 31 10.32 -0.81 5.90
N LYS A 32 10.26 -2.03 6.44
CA LYS A 32 9.02 -2.60 7.00
C LYS A 32 8.32 -1.67 7.98
N ARG A 33 9.08 -1.02 8.85
CA ARG A 33 8.58 -0.03 9.82
C ARG A 33 7.92 1.15 9.13
N THR A 34 8.61 1.75 8.16
CA THR A 34 8.11 2.93 7.44
C THR A 34 6.86 2.60 6.63
N ALA A 35 6.87 1.49 5.88
CA ALA A 35 5.73 1.12 5.03
C ALA A 35 4.45 0.86 5.85
N ILE A 36 4.56 0.13 6.97
CA ILE A 36 3.41 -0.12 7.86
C ILE A 36 2.97 1.18 8.55
N GLY A 37 3.91 2.01 9.02
CA GLY A 37 3.58 3.29 9.65
C GLY A 37 2.77 4.19 8.73
N LEU A 38 3.24 4.37 7.50
CA LEU A 38 2.55 5.20 6.49
C LEU A 38 1.17 4.64 6.12
N MET A 39 1.05 3.32 6.00
CA MET A 39 -0.23 2.66 5.77
C MET A 39 -1.21 2.96 6.90
N LEU A 40 -0.76 2.89 8.16
CA LEU A 40 -1.62 3.16 9.31
C LEU A 40 -2.00 4.64 9.42
N ASP A 41 -1.03 5.55 9.25
CA ASP A 41 -1.27 6.99 9.29
C ASP A 41 -2.29 7.43 8.23
N HIS A 42 -2.27 6.79 7.06
CA HIS A 42 -3.21 7.05 5.99
C HIS A 42 -4.57 6.38 6.23
N GLU A 43 -4.61 5.08 6.53
CA GLU A 43 -5.85 4.32 6.50
C GLU A 43 -6.67 4.45 7.78
N ILE A 44 -6.03 4.49 8.96
CA ILE A 44 -6.75 4.51 10.24
C ILE A 44 -7.75 5.67 10.31
N PRO A 45 -7.41 6.93 10.00
CA PRO A 45 -8.36 8.05 10.10
C PRO A 45 -9.70 7.85 9.36
N HIS A 46 -9.76 6.98 8.35
CA HIS A 46 -10.98 6.70 7.61
C HIS A 46 -12.03 5.93 8.42
N TRP A 47 -11.66 5.27 9.53
CA TRP A 47 -12.60 4.50 10.37
C TRP A 47 -13.80 5.33 10.85
N HIS A 48 -13.62 6.64 11.03
CA HIS A 48 -14.69 7.55 11.42
C HIS A 48 -15.84 7.65 10.41
N ARG A 49 -15.59 7.29 9.15
CA ARG A 49 -16.54 7.43 8.02
C ARG A 49 -16.74 6.15 7.23
N SER A 50 -15.89 5.14 7.43
CA SER A 50 -16.02 3.85 6.76
C SER A 50 -17.25 3.10 7.28
N GLU A 51 -18.06 2.63 6.35
CA GLU A 51 -19.21 1.77 6.65
C GLU A 51 -18.92 0.28 6.40
N VAL A 52 -17.82 0.00 5.70
CA VAL A 52 -17.41 -1.36 5.30
C VAL A 52 -15.90 -1.55 5.40
N ALA A 53 -15.50 -2.77 5.72
CA ALA A 53 -14.13 -3.23 5.63
C ALA A 53 -13.85 -3.85 4.26
N GLU A 54 -12.65 -3.61 3.72
CA GLU A 54 -12.17 -4.19 2.47
C GLU A 54 -11.08 -5.25 2.68
N THR A 55 -11.02 -6.21 1.77
CA THR A 55 -10.00 -7.27 1.79
C THR A 55 -8.67 -6.77 1.25
N TRP A 56 -7.59 -7.49 1.58
CA TRP A 56 -6.26 -7.20 1.02
C TRP A 56 -6.27 -7.28 -0.51
N GLU A 57 -6.97 -8.24 -1.08
CA GLU A 57 -7.00 -8.48 -2.52
C GLU A 57 -7.53 -7.26 -3.27
N ARG A 58 -8.49 -6.52 -2.70
CA ARG A 58 -8.99 -5.25 -3.26
C ARG A 58 -8.09 -4.07 -2.93
N MET A 59 -7.54 -4.01 -1.73
CA MET A 59 -6.77 -2.84 -1.26
C MET A 59 -5.30 -2.86 -1.68
N SER A 60 -4.73 -4.02 -1.99
CA SER A 60 -3.29 -4.18 -2.21
C SER A 60 -2.72 -3.25 -3.28
N GLY A 61 -3.46 -2.96 -4.36
CA GLY A 61 -3.00 -2.02 -5.39
C GLY A 61 -2.98 -0.56 -4.93
N TYR A 62 -3.84 -0.16 -4.00
CA TYR A 62 -3.82 1.16 -3.38
C TYR A 62 -2.71 1.26 -2.34
N LEU A 63 -2.49 0.20 -1.57
CA LEU A 63 -1.50 0.16 -0.50
C LEU A 63 -0.05 -0.01 -1.00
N LEU A 64 0.16 -0.78 -2.08
CA LEU A 64 1.49 -1.05 -2.63
C LEU A 64 1.86 -0.12 -3.81
N GLY A 65 0.88 0.61 -4.34
CA GLY A 65 1.01 1.39 -5.57
C GLY A 65 1.08 0.51 -6.83
N HIS A 66 1.36 1.11 -7.99
CA HIS A 66 1.52 0.39 -9.26
C HIS A 66 2.89 0.70 -9.90
N PRO A 67 3.55 -0.29 -10.54
CA PRO A 67 3.17 -1.70 -10.65
C PRO A 67 3.41 -2.48 -9.35
N HIS A 68 2.58 -3.51 -9.10
CA HIS A 68 2.69 -4.38 -7.92
C HIS A 68 2.41 -5.85 -8.24
N GLY A 69 2.97 -6.73 -7.43
CA GLY A 69 2.55 -8.13 -7.30
C GLY A 69 1.53 -8.28 -6.17
N ALA A 70 1.22 -9.53 -5.82
CA ALA A 70 0.23 -9.81 -4.77
C ALA A 70 0.67 -9.34 -3.36
N ARG A 71 1.99 -9.21 -3.12
CA ARG A 71 2.60 -8.93 -1.81
C ARG A 71 3.91 -8.14 -1.92
N SER A 72 4.15 -7.45 -3.03
CA SER A 72 5.38 -6.69 -3.29
C SER A 72 5.13 -5.61 -4.34
N SER A 73 5.98 -4.61 -4.41
CA SER A 73 5.99 -3.60 -5.47
C SER A 73 7.41 -3.15 -5.78
N LEU A 74 7.56 -2.11 -6.62
CA LEU A 74 8.87 -1.48 -6.86
C LEU A 74 9.52 -0.94 -5.58
N PHE A 75 8.72 -0.55 -4.59
CA PHE A 75 9.20 0.09 -3.37
C PHE A 75 9.11 -0.80 -2.14
N VAL A 76 8.35 -1.90 -2.21
CA VAL A 76 8.07 -2.76 -1.07
C VAL A 76 8.50 -4.19 -1.38
N SER A 77 9.41 -4.73 -0.55
CA SER A 77 9.84 -6.13 -0.65
C SER A 77 8.70 -7.10 -0.34
N GLN A 78 8.86 -8.36 -0.73
CA GLN A 78 7.86 -9.40 -0.43
C GLN A 78 7.65 -9.59 1.08
N GLU A 79 8.72 -9.52 1.87
CA GLU A 79 8.63 -9.63 3.33
C GLU A 79 7.80 -8.50 3.92
N THR A 80 8.11 -7.26 3.51
CA THR A 80 7.38 -6.07 3.99
C THR A 80 5.92 -6.12 3.55
N GLY A 81 5.62 -6.47 2.30
CA GLY A 81 4.24 -6.56 1.82
C GLY A 81 3.44 -7.67 2.51
N MET A 82 4.07 -8.78 2.91
CA MET A 82 3.43 -9.79 3.76
C MET A 82 3.10 -9.23 5.16
N ALA A 83 3.98 -8.42 5.74
CA ALA A 83 3.73 -7.79 7.02
C ALA A 83 2.61 -6.74 6.94
N MET A 84 2.59 -5.93 5.88
CA MET A 84 1.48 -5.01 5.58
C MET A 84 0.15 -5.77 5.44
N LYS A 85 0.13 -6.87 4.66
CA LYS A 85 -1.06 -7.72 4.52
C LYS A 85 -1.56 -8.20 5.88
N LYS A 86 -0.68 -8.71 6.72
CA LYS A 86 -1.05 -9.21 8.05
C LYS A 86 -1.71 -8.11 8.90
N VAL A 87 -1.15 -6.91 8.92
CA VAL A 87 -1.71 -5.78 9.66
C VAL A 87 -3.07 -5.36 9.08
N TRP A 88 -3.17 -5.22 7.76
CA TRP A 88 -4.43 -4.88 7.09
C TRP A 88 -5.53 -5.89 7.39
N THR A 89 -5.23 -7.18 7.29
CA THR A 89 -6.18 -8.25 7.60
C THR A 89 -6.70 -8.14 9.04
N VAL A 90 -5.81 -7.91 10.02
CA VAL A 90 -6.22 -7.72 11.42
C VAL A 90 -7.14 -6.50 11.58
N LEU A 91 -6.83 -5.38 10.91
CA LEU A 91 -7.68 -4.19 10.98
C LEU A 91 -9.05 -4.44 10.36
N SER A 92 -9.11 -5.01 9.17
CA SER A 92 -10.38 -5.32 8.49
C SER A 92 -11.23 -6.33 9.28
N GLU A 93 -10.61 -7.33 9.89
CA GLU A 93 -11.30 -8.35 10.71
C GLU A 93 -11.72 -7.83 12.08
N SER A 94 -11.07 -6.80 12.61
CA SER A 94 -11.41 -6.20 13.92
C SER A 94 -12.79 -5.54 13.94
N GLY A 95 -13.38 -5.26 12.77
CA GLY A 95 -14.63 -4.53 12.64
C GLY A 95 -14.51 -3.02 12.80
N VAL A 96 -13.29 -2.47 12.95
CA VAL A 96 -13.05 -1.01 13.10
C VAL A 96 -13.58 -0.20 11.92
N PHE A 97 -13.57 -0.78 10.72
CA PHE A 97 -14.09 -0.17 9.49
C PHE A 97 -15.54 -0.58 9.16
N GLY A 98 -16.19 -1.40 10.00
CA GLY A 98 -17.49 -2.01 9.73
C GLY A 98 -17.41 -3.43 9.16
N PRO A 99 -18.55 -4.03 8.75
CA PRO A 99 -18.59 -5.38 8.19
C PRO A 99 -17.87 -5.45 6.83
N PHE A 100 -17.39 -6.63 6.45
CA PHE A 100 -16.84 -6.84 5.11
C PHE A 100 -17.85 -6.52 4.02
N LEU A 101 -17.44 -5.78 2.99
CA LEU A 101 -18.31 -5.36 1.89
C LEU A 101 -19.01 -6.57 1.20
N GLU A 102 -18.32 -7.71 1.06
CA GLU A 102 -18.92 -8.93 0.50
C GLU A 102 -20.12 -9.43 1.30
N ASN A 103 -20.08 -9.30 2.62
CA ASN A 103 -21.18 -9.69 3.50
C ASN A 103 -22.38 -8.75 3.37
N THR A 104 -22.13 -7.47 3.07
CA THR A 104 -23.17 -6.48 2.83
C THR A 104 -23.87 -6.73 1.49
N MET A 105 -23.14 -7.06 0.42
CA MET A 105 -23.73 -7.39 -0.88
C MET A 105 -24.63 -8.63 -0.82
N ARG A 106 -24.23 -9.66 -0.05
CA ARG A 106 -25.03 -10.89 0.11
C ARG A 106 -26.37 -10.67 0.82
N LYS A 107 -26.50 -9.65 1.67
CA LYS A 107 -27.75 -9.34 2.40
C LYS A 107 -28.77 -8.57 1.56
N GLN A 108 -28.38 -8.04 0.41
CA GLN A 108 -29.26 -7.30 -0.50
C GLN A 108 -29.78 -8.16 -1.67
N SER A 109 -29.35 -9.42 -1.72
CA SER A 109 -29.85 -10.49 -2.62
C SER A 109 -30.92 -11.31 -1.92
#